data_AF-A0A7J7Z4R5-F1
#
_entry.id   AF-A0A7J7Z4R5-F1
#
_cell.length_a   1.000
_cell.length_b   1.000
_cell.length_c   1.000
_cell.angle_alpha   90.00
_cell.angle_beta   90.00
_cell.angle_gamma   90.00
#
_symmetry.space_group_name_H-M   'P 1'
#
loop_
_entity.id
_entity.type
_entity.pdbx_description
1 polymer ?
#
loop_
_entity_poly.entity_id
_entity_poly.type
_entity_poly.pdbx_seq_one_letter_code
_entity_poly.pdbx_strand_id
1 'polypeptide(L)'
;MKPLLQKRPKPDEKYSSSSIWGPTCAGLDRIVEHCGLPEMHVGDWMLLENMGAYTVAAASTFNGFQRPTIYYAMSGPTWQLTQQIQNRDFPPEAEEDAGALPVSCAWESGMELLPAACASARVNV
;
A
#
# COMPACT_ATOMS: atom_id res chain seq x y z
N MET A 1 9.45 -3.25 6.58
CA MET A 1 8.22 -2.61 7.09
C MET A 1 8.61 -1.74 8.28
N LYS A 2 8.15 -0.49 8.37
CA LYS A 2 8.39 0.40 9.52
C LYS A 2 7.06 0.75 10.18
N PRO A 3 6.84 0.43 11.48
CA PRO A 3 5.64 0.85 12.19
C PRO A 3 5.65 2.37 12.40
N LEU A 4 4.49 3.00 12.16
CA LEU A 4 4.25 4.40 12.46
C LEU A 4 3.31 4.54 13.65
N LEU A 5 3.49 5.61 14.42
CA LEU A 5 2.64 5.91 15.57
C LEU A 5 1.48 6.80 15.13
N GLN A 6 0.27 6.47 15.57
CA GLN A 6 -0.91 7.29 15.31
C GLN A 6 -0.81 8.66 16.00
N LYS A 7 -0.26 8.68 17.21
CA LYS A 7 0.04 9.89 17.97
C LYS A 7 1.48 10.30 17.72
N ARG A 8 1.73 11.59 17.53
CA ARG A 8 3.09 12.11 17.45
C ARG A 8 3.75 11.94 18.83
N PRO A 9 4.90 11.27 18.92
CA PRO A 9 5.65 11.15 20.16
C PRO A 9 6.17 12.52 20.60
N LYS A 10 6.39 12.68 21.90
CA LYS A 10 6.97 13.92 22.44
C LYS A 10 8.44 14.02 22.01
N PRO A 11 8.99 15.24 21.83
CA PRO A 11 10.37 15.42 21.37
C PRO A 11 11.43 14.78 22.28
N ASP A 12 11.13 14.68 23.57
CA ASP A 12 11.96 14.13 24.64
C ASP A 12 11.64 12.66 24.97
N GLU A 13 10.75 12.02 24.21
CA GLU A 13 10.30 10.68 24.48
C GLU A 13 11.39 9.64 24.18
N LYS A 14 11.65 8.77 25.15
CA LYS A 14 12.68 7.75 25.04
C LYS A 14 12.19 6.59 24.19
N TYR A 15 13.02 6.17 23.22
CA TYR A 15 12.77 4.98 22.41
C TYR A 15 13.44 3.76 23.03
N SER A 16 12.71 2.64 23.04
CA SER A 16 13.16 1.35 23.55
C SER A 16 13.17 0.32 22.42
N SER A 17 14.11 -0.63 22.48
CA SER A 17 14.12 -1.78 21.57
C SER A 17 12.90 -2.64 21.82
N SER A 18 12.11 -2.86 20.78
CA SER A 18 10.77 -3.47 20.84
C SER A 18 10.58 -4.50 19.73
N SER A 19 9.68 -5.46 19.97
CA SER A 19 9.22 -6.44 18.97
C SER A 19 7.70 -6.35 18.82
N ILE A 20 7.18 -6.63 17.63
CA ILE A 20 5.75 -6.57 17.30
C ILE A 20 5.29 -7.95 16.86
N TRP A 21 4.20 -8.41 17.48
CA TRP A 21 3.66 -9.76 17.31
C TRP A 21 2.24 -9.71 16.76
N GLY A 22 1.89 -10.73 15.97
CA GLY A 22 0.52 -10.96 15.54
C GLY A 22 -0.32 -11.60 16.64
N PRO A 23 -1.63 -11.76 16.41
CA PRO A 23 -2.57 -12.21 17.44
C PRO A 23 -2.65 -13.73 17.58
N THR A 24 -1.99 -14.51 16.70
CA THR A 24 -2.15 -15.96 16.70
C THR A 24 -1.35 -16.62 17.83
N CYS A 25 -1.65 -17.91 18.08
CA CYS A 25 -0.88 -18.70 19.05
C CYS A 25 0.45 -19.21 18.49
N ALA A 26 0.79 -18.89 17.24
CA ALA A 26 2.00 -19.36 16.60
C ALA A 26 3.19 -18.52 17.06
N GLY A 27 4.23 -19.15 17.61
CA GLY A 27 5.47 -18.47 17.97
C GLY A 27 6.26 -17.89 16.78
N LEU A 28 5.82 -18.15 15.55
CA LEU A 28 6.36 -17.56 14.31
C LEU A 28 5.56 -16.35 13.82
N ASP A 29 4.41 -16.05 14.43
CA ASP A 29 3.57 -14.90 14.06
C ASP A 29 4.14 -13.60 14.62
N ARG A 30 5.31 -13.24 14.10
CA ARG A 30 6.09 -12.07 14.47
C ARG A 30 6.18 -11.14 13.28
N ILE A 31 5.67 -9.92 13.45
CA ILE A 31 5.56 -8.91 12.39
C ILE A 31 6.88 -8.15 12.26
N VAL A 32 7.46 -7.73 13.39
CA VAL A 32 8.75 -7.02 13.44
C VAL A 32 9.57 -7.59 14.60
N GLU A 33 10.76 -8.09 14.29
CA GLU A 33 11.66 -8.66 15.30
C GLU A 33 12.29 -7.58 16.19
N HIS A 34 12.80 -6.51 15.58
CA HIS A 34 13.44 -5.41 16.29
C HIS A 34 13.07 -4.06 15.66
N CYS A 35 12.57 -3.14 16.49
CA CYS A 35 12.32 -1.74 16.13
C CYS A 35 12.46 -0.83 17.36
N GLY A 36 12.73 0.45 17.12
CA GLY A 36 12.65 1.46 18.18
C GLY A 36 11.24 2.01 18.26
N LEU A 37 10.61 1.90 19.43
CA LEU A 37 9.31 2.52 19.72
C LEU A 37 9.38 3.23 21.08
N PRO A 38 8.63 4.33 21.27
CA PRO A 38 8.36 4.84 22.60
C PRO A 38 7.50 3.85 23.40
N GLU A 39 7.30 4.14 24.69
CA GLU A 39 6.43 3.33 25.53
C GLU A 39 4.98 3.39 25.02
N MET A 40 4.44 2.22 24.67
CA MET A 40 3.07 2.07 24.16
C MET A 40 2.19 1.35 25.18
N HIS A 41 0.90 1.68 25.18
CA HIS A 41 -0.08 1.08 26.08
C HIS A 41 -1.12 0.26 25.30
N VAL A 42 -1.75 -0.69 25.99
CA VAL A 42 -2.87 -1.44 25.41
C VAL A 42 -3.98 -0.47 24.98
N GLY A 43 -4.40 -0.60 23.72
CA GLY A 43 -5.39 0.28 23.10
C GLY A 43 -4.79 1.42 22.26
N ASP A 44 -3.47 1.62 22.28
CA ASP A 44 -2.81 2.51 21.32
C ASP A 44 -2.77 1.89 19.92
N TRP A 45 -2.75 2.76 18.91
CA TRP A 45 -2.77 2.38 17.51
C TRP A 45 -1.40 2.52 16.84
N MET A 46 -1.04 1.52 16.03
CA MET A 46 0.08 1.56 15.11
C MET A 46 -0.43 1.56 13.67
N LEU A 47 0.26 2.29 12.79
CA LEU A 47 -0.05 2.35 11.36
C LEU A 47 1.05 1.66 10.56
N LEU A 48 0.62 0.90 9.55
CA LEU A 48 1.47 0.27 8.55
C LEU A 48 1.04 0.78 7.18
N GLU A 49 1.85 1.67 6.60
CA GLU A 49 1.63 2.21 5.27
C GLU A 49 2.08 1.22 4.19
N ASN A 50 1.66 1.49 2.94
CA ASN A 50 2.01 0.68 1.77
C ASN A 50 1.54 -0.78 1.83
N MET A 51 0.40 -1.03 2.48
CA MET A 51 -0.18 -2.37 2.69
C MET A 51 -1.22 -2.77 1.62
N GLY A 52 -1.13 -2.22 0.40
CA GLY A 52 -2.13 -2.45 -0.66
C GLY A 52 -1.91 -3.71 -1.51
N ALA A 53 -0.66 -4.12 -1.73
CA ALA A 53 -0.32 -5.25 -2.60
C ALA A 53 0.10 -6.48 -1.79
N TYR A 54 -0.34 -7.67 -2.22
CA TYR A 54 0.01 -8.97 -1.62
C TYR A 54 -0.29 -9.11 -0.11
N THR A 55 -1.26 -8.35 0.41
CA THR A 55 -1.69 -8.39 1.82
C THR A 55 -3.03 -9.11 1.97
N VAL A 56 -4.15 -8.40 1.85
CA VAL A 56 -5.51 -8.97 2.01
C VAL A 56 -5.79 -10.08 0.99
N ALA A 57 -5.17 -10.02 -0.18
CA ALA A 57 -5.30 -11.03 -1.23
C ALA A 57 -4.87 -12.44 -0.76
N ALA A 58 -3.88 -12.53 0.14
CA ALA A 58 -3.33 -13.80 0.63
C ALA A 58 -3.65 -14.08 2.12
N ALA A 59 -4.45 -13.22 2.77
CA ALA A 59 -4.76 -13.35 4.19
C ALA A 59 -5.60 -14.61 4.48
N SER A 60 -5.41 -15.25 5.63
CA SER A 60 -6.26 -16.34 6.11
C SER A 60 -7.01 -15.93 7.38
N THR A 61 -7.91 -16.80 7.86
CA THR A 61 -8.58 -16.66 9.16
C THR A 61 -8.06 -17.71 10.15
N PHE A 62 -6.78 -18.04 10.08
CA PHE A 62 -6.13 -18.94 11.05
C PHE A 62 -6.36 -18.42 12.49
N ASN A 63 -6.60 -19.34 13.43
CA ASN A 63 -7.05 -19.04 14.80
C ASN A 63 -8.36 -18.22 14.92
N GLY A 64 -9.14 -18.10 13.85
CA GLY A 64 -10.45 -17.44 13.87
C GLY A 64 -10.41 -15.91 13.85
N PHE A 65 -9.23 -15.29 13.75
CA PHE A 65 -9.11 -13.84 13.60
C PHE A 65 -9.67 -13.41 12.25
N GLN A 66 -10.63 -12.49 12.26
CA GLN A 66 -11.30 -12.00 11.06
C GLN A 66 -10.39 -11.05 10.29
N ARG A 67 -10.58 -11.00 8.97
CA ARG A 67 -9.89 -10.03 8.11
C ARG A 67 -10.33 -8.60 8.48
N PRO A 68 -9.43 -7.60 8.44
CA PRO A 68 -9.81 -6.21 8.68
C PRO A 68 -10.84 -5.70 7.67
N THR A 69 -11.80 -4.90 8.13
CA THR A 69 -12.73 -4.19 7.26
C THR A 69 -12.00 -3.12 6.45
N ILE A 70 -12.27 -3.04 5.14
CA ILE A 70 -11.69 -2.04 4.24
C ILE A 70 -12.67 -0.87 4.11
N TYR A 71 -12.20 0.32 4.45
CA TYR A 71 -12.93 1.57 4.24
C TYR A 71 -12.33 2.30 3.03
N TYR A 72 -13.08 2.35 1.93
CA TYR A 72 -12.68 3.09 0.73
C TYR A 72 -13.02 4.57 0.90
N ALA A 73 -12.08 5.45 0.52
CA ALA A 73 -12.27 6.89 0.50
C ALA A 73 -11.80 7.46 -0.83
N MET A 74 -12.46 8.53 -1.28
CA MET A 74 -12.12 9.23 -2.50
C MET A 74 -12.41 10.72 -2.31
N SER A 75 -11.47 11.59 -2.72
CA SER A 75 -11.70 13.03 -2.67
C SER A 75 -12.70 13.47 -3.75
N GLY A 76 -13.40 14.58 -3.50
CA GLY A 76 -14.31 15.17 -4.50
C GLY A 76 -13.65 15.41 -5.87
N PRO A 77 -12.46 16.02 -5.93
CA PRO A 77 -11.72 16.18 -7.20
C PRO A 77 -11.39 14.86 -7.89
N THR A 78 -10.96 13.83 -7.15
CA THR A 78 -10.67 12.50 -7.71
C THR A 78 -11.93 11.88 -8.32
N TRP A 79 -13.07 12.01 -7.63
CA TRP A 79 -14.35 11.53 -8.16
C TRP A 79 -14.76 12.23 -9.46
N GLN A 80 -14.58 13.55 -9.56
CA GLN A 80 -14.85 14.29 -10.79
C GLN A 80 -13.98 13.81 -11.96
N LEU A 81 -12.70 13.53 -11.70
CA LEU A 81 -11.81 12.95 -12.71
C LEU A 81 -12.29 11.57 -13.17
N THR A 82 -12.73 10.72 -12.24
CA THR A 82 -13.32 9.41 -12.58
C THR A 82 -14.54 9.56 -13.48
N GLN A 83 -15.43 10.52 -13.21
CA GLN A 83 -16.59 10.81 -14.05
C GLN A 83 -16.19 11.26 -15.47
N GLN A 84 -15.13 12.08 -15.60
CA GLN A 84 -14.62 12.47 -16.92
C GLN A 84 -14.07 11.29 -17.72
N ILE A 85 -13.39 10.34 -17.06
CA ILE A 85 -12.89 9.12 -17.72
C ILE A 85 -14.06 8.24 -18.16
N GLN A 86 -15.08 8.07 -17.32
CA GLN A 86 -16.27 7.29 -17.65
C GLN A 86 -17.07 7.86 -18.83
N ASN A 87 -17.11 9.19 -18.95
CA ASN A 87 -17.87 9.89 -19.99
C ASN A 87 -17.09 10.12 -21.28
N ARG A 88 -15.80 9.75 -21.34
CA ARG A 88 -15.06 9.70 -22.60
C ARG A 88 -15.38 8.35 -23.25
N ASP A 89 -16.14 8.38 -24.35
CA ASP A 89 -16.11 7.27 -25.30
C ASP A 89 -14.63 7.00 -25.63
N PHE A 90 -14.18 5.76 -25.48
CA PHE A 90 -12.83 5.39 -25.91
C PHE A 90 -12.71 5.80 -27.39
N PRO A 91 -11.82 6.74 -27.76
CA PRO A 91 -11.59 6.99 -29.18
C PRO A 91 -11.14 5.66 -29.80
N PRO A 92 -11.58 5.32 -31.03
CA PRO A 92 -11.01 4.18 -31.75
C PRO A 92 -9.49 4.36 -31.76
N GLU A 93 -8.75 3.29 -31.45
CA GLU A 93 -7.29 3.29 -31.28
C GLU A 93 -6.62 4.22 -32.30
N ALA A 94 -6.28 5.42 -31.86
CA ALA A 94 -5.54 6.37 -32.66
C ALA A 94 -4.07 6.06 -32.45
N GLU A 95 -3.37 5.89 -33.55
CA GLU A 95 -1.95 5.56 -33.67
C GLU A 95 -1.08 6.38 -32.71
N GLU A 96 -0.01 5.74 -32.22
CA GLU A 96 1.02 6.35 -31.35
C GLU A 96 1.40 7.76 -31.82
N ASP A 97 0.90 8.77 -31.12
CA ASP A 97 1.52 10.09 -31.09
C ASP A 97 2.12 10.31 -29.71
N ALA A 98 3.44 10.43 -29.70
CA ALA A 98 4.27 10.58 -28.52
C ALA A 98 4.10 11.98 -27.93
N GLY A 99 2.98 12.22 -27.23
CA GLY A 99 2.70 13.52 -26.64
C GLY A 99 1.60 13.48 -25.60
N ALA A 100 1.99 13.45 -24.33
CA ALA A 100 1.15 13.71 -23.15
C ALA A 100 0.04 12.68 -22.84
N LEU A 101 0.42 11.47 -22.41
CA LEU A 101 -0.48 10.62 -21.64
C LEU A 101 -0.55 11.10 -20.17
N PRO A 102 -1.72 11.00 -19.51
CA PRO A 102 -1.87 11.43 -18.14
C PRO A 102 -1.07 10.52 -17.21
N VAL A 103 -0.31 11.17 -16.35
CA VAL A 103 0.69 10.63 -15.43
C VAL A 103 0.07 9.50 -14.60
N SER A 104 0.46 8.25 -14.88
CA SER A 104 0.15 7.14 -13.99
C SER A 104 0.98 7.29 -12.70
N CYS A 105 0.37 6.95 -11.57
CA CYS A 105 1.00 6.95 -10.24
C CYS A 105 2.19 5.98 -10.09
N ALA A 106 2.60 5.28 -11.16
CA ALA A 106 3.78 4.43 -11.15
C ALA A 106 5.10 5.21 -11.30
N TRP A 107 5.08 6.49 -11.67
CA TRP A 107 6.29 7.28 -11.95
C TRP A 107 7.05 7.74 -10.69
N GLU A 108 6.45 7.76 -9.50
CA GLU A 108 7.12 8.28 -8.28
C GLU A 108 8.22 7.37 -7.72
N SER A 109 8.42 6.17 -8.28
CA SER A 109 9.56 5.32 -7.93
C SER A 109 10.66 5.48 -8.97
N GLY A 110 11.56 6.45 -8.78
CA GLY A 110 12.63 6.85 -9.69
C GLY A 110 13.57 5.72 -10.15
N MET A 111 13.11 4.93 -11.12
CA MET A 111 13.90 4.01 -11.92
C MET A 111 14.06 4.61 -13.31
N GLU A 112 15.25 5.09 -13.61
CA GLU A 112 15.65 5.45 -14.97
C GLU A 112 15.50 4.22 -15.88
N LEU A 113 14.54 4.26 -16.81
CA LEU A 113 14.38 3.24 -17.85
C LEU A 113 15.11 3.70 -19.11
N LEU A 114 16.12 2.92 -19.50
CA LEU A 114 16.74 2.97 -20.82
C LEU A 114 15.68 2.68 -21.91
N PRO A 115 15.77 3.32 -23.09
CA PRO A 115 14.75 3.17 -24.12
C PRO A 115 14.89 1.83 -24.85
N ALA A 116 13.73 1.27 -25.21
CA ALA A 116 13.49 0.12 -26.09
C ALA A 116 13.57 -1.29 -25.47
N ALA A 117 12.39 -1.85 -25.18
CA ALA A 117 11.90 -3.08 -25.80
C ALA A 117 10.51 -3.43 -25.25
N CYS A 118 9.47 -3.01 -25.95
CA CYS A 118 8.15 -3.60 -25.81
C CYS A 118 8.21 -4.98 -26.47
N ALA A 119 8.37 -6.04 -25.66
CA ALA A 119 8.24 -7.42 -26.13
C ALA A 119 6.99 -8.03 -25.50
N SER A 120 5.97 -8.22 -26.33
CA SER A 120 4.75 -8.97 -26.03
C SER A 120 5.09 -10.34 -25.44
N ALA A 121 4.76 -10.56 -24.16
CA ALA A 121 4.75 -11.88 -23.57
C ALA A 121 3.36 -12.51 -23.79
N ARG A 122 3.27 -13.44 -24.74
CA ARG A 122 2.14 -14.36 -24.84
C ARG A 122 2.27 -15.43 -23.75
N VAL A 123 1.24 -15.59 -22.94
CA VAL A 123 1.09 -16.73 -22.04
C VAL A 123 0.48 -17.87 -22.87
N ASN A 124 1.25 -18.93 -23.09
CA ASN A 124 0.68 -20.20 -23.54
C ASN A 124 0.24 -21.00 -22.31
N VAL A 125 -0.99 -21.50 -22.33
CA VAL A 125 -1.49 -22.57 -21.45
C VAL A 125 -1.07 -23.91 -22.03
#